data_AF-A0A968XSE1-F1
#
_entry.id   AF-A0A968XSE1-F1
#
_cell.length_a   1.000
_cell.length_b   1.000
_cell.length_c   1.000
_cell.angle_alpha   90.00
_cell.angle_beta   90.00
_cell.angle_gamma   90.00
#
_symmetry.space_group_name_H-M   'P 1'
#
loop_
_entity.id
_entity.type
_entity.pdbx_description
1 polymer ?
#
loop_
_entity_poly.entity_id
_entity_poly.type
_entity_poly.pdbx_seq_one_letter_code
_entity_poly.pdbx_strand_id
1 'polypeptide(L)'
;MTDPILFWNDVALEANRTSHTNGKNEQTGPTLSSRALAIVHLAMYDAYASARGNPAQLPAYMTGLSAFPPTTLSADEAGAAAVAGAAFTTLKNLFKSQQAFFESKLSQSQVTQNAEFNYGVTIGNLMIEDRRLDPTGDGSGYTPLMKRGKHRVDPDNPNQGFHAPFYGAGSKGFAITARHTLDAPPFEQNNAAKTEYRNALREVRGRGIAPELMG
;
A
#
# COMPACT_ATOMS: atom_id res chain seq x y z
N MET A 1 -27.06 0.18 9.47
CA MET A 1 -26.00 1.12 9.05
C MET A 1 -24.81 0.27 8.64
N THR A 2 -24.25 0.49 7.45
CA THR A 2 -23.07 -0.26 6.98
C THR A 2 -21.85 0.17 7.79
N ASP A 3 -20.99 -0.78 8.18
CA ASP A 3 -19.73 -0.47 8.86
C ASP A 3 -18.87 0.42 7.95
N PRO A 4 -18.51 1.65 8.37
CA PRO A 4 -17.79 2.58 7.51
C PRO A 4 -16.37 2.10 7.20
N ILE A 5 -15.72 1.37 8.11
CA ILE A 5 -14.36 0.86 7.90
C ILE A 5 -14.38 -0.24 6.83
N LEU A 6 -15.29 -1.20 6.95
CA LEU A 6 -15.40 -2.28 5.96
C LEU A 6 -15.86 -1.75 4.60
N PHE A 7 -16.79 -0.79 4.57
CA PHE A 7 -17.22 -0.15 3.33
C PHE A 7 -16.03 0.47 2.56
N TRP A 8 -15.22 1.29 3.22
CA TRP A 8 -14.08 1.94 2.55
C TRP A 8 -12.92 0.99 2.27
N ASN A 9 -12.77 -0.08 3.05
CA ASN A 9 -11.87 -1.18 2.71
C ASN A 9 -12.26 -1.84 1.38
N ASP A 10 -13.55 -2.16 1.20
CA ASP A 10 -14.04 -2.78 -0.05
C ASP A 10 -13.81 -1.85 -1.25
N VAL A 11 -14.05 -0.54 -1.08
CA VAL A 11 -13.75 0.48 -2.10
C VAL A 11 -12.26 0.52 -2.43
N ALA A 12 -11.38 0.44 -1.44
CA ALA A 12 -9.93 0.44 -1.65
C ALA A 12 -9.43 -0.83 -2.36
N LEU A 13 -10.01 -1.99 -2.04
CA LEU A 13 -9.72 -3.24 -2.73
C LEU A 13 -10.21 -3.23 -4.18
N GLU A 14 -11.38 -2.65 -4.45
CA GLU A 14 -11.87 -2.49 -5.81
C GLU A 14 -10.99 -1.52 -6.61
N ALA A 15 -10.49 -0.46 -5.98
CA ALA A 15 -9.55 0.47 -6.60
C ALA A 15 -8.25 -0.22 -6.98
N ASN A 16 -7.73 -1.06 -6.08
CA ASN A 16 -6.54 -1.88 -6.32
C ASN A 16 -6.74 -2.81 -7.52
N ARG A 17 -7.82 -3.61 -7.52
CA ARG A 17 -8.14 -4.54 -8.61
C ARG A 17 -8.27 -3.82 -9.96
N THR A 18 -8.99 -2.70 -9.97
CA THR A 18 -9.23 -1.90 -11.18
C THR A 18 -7.93 -1.34 -11.73
N SER A 19 -7.02 -0.86 -10.87
CA SER A 19 -5.75 -0.30 -11.32
C SER A 19 -4.83 -1.32 -12.01
N HIS A 20 -4.95 -2.60 -11.64
CA HIS A 20 -4.25 -3.70 -12.33
C HIS A 20 -4.89 -4.12 -13.64
N THR A 21 -6.10 -3.60 -13.97
CA THR A 21 -6.90 -4.06 -15.12
C THR A 21 -7.18 -2.94 -16.13
N ASN A 22 -7.22 -1.69 -15.69
CA ASN A 22 -7.63 -0.54 -16.51
C ASN A 22 -6.49 0.09 -17.35
N GLY A 23 -5.26 -0.43 -17.24
CA GLY A 23 -4.08 0.06 -17.96
C GLY A 23 -3.57 1.43 -17.50
N LYS A 24 -4.05 1.97 -16.37
CA LYS A 24 -3.59 3.26 -15.83
C LYS A 24 -2.37 3.14 -14.92
N ASN A 25 -2.08 1.92 -14.45
CA ASN A 25 -0.87 1.58 -13.68
C ASN A 25 -0.68 2.43 -12.41
N GLU A 26 -1.77 2.82 -11.74
CA GLU A 26 -1.72 3.60 -10.51
C GLU A 26 -1.53 2.68 -9.31
N GLN A 27 -0.44 2.81 -8.55
CA GLN A 27 -0.16 1.96 -7.38
C GLN A 27 -0.11 0.44 -7.70
N THR A 28 0.27 0.04 -8.91
CA THR A 28 0.35 -1.38 -9.28
C THR A 28 1.56 -2.09 -8.69
N GLY A 29 1.46 -3.42 -8.59
CA GLY A 29 2.51 -4.28 -8.05
C GLY A 29 2.49 -4.36 -6.53
N PRO A 30 3.14 -5.36 -5.93
CA PRO A 30 2.97 -5.66 -4.50
C PRO A 30 3.39 -4.52 -3.57
N THR A 31 4.44 -3.77 -3.92
CA THR A 31 5.01 -2.72 -3.08
C THR A 31 4.10 -1.49 -3.00
N LEU A 32 3.70 -0.94 -4.16
CA LEU A 32 2.88 0.27 -4.19
C LEU A 32 1.43 0.00 -3.78
N SER A 33 0.90 -1.17 -4.12
CA SER A 33 -0.48 -1.53 -3.78
C SER A 33 -0.68 -1.71 -2.28
N SER A 34 0.24 -2.40 -1.59
CA SER A 34 0.23 -2.53 -0.14
C SER A 34 0.43 -1.18 0.56
N ARG A 35 1.33 -0.34 0.04
CA ARG A 35 1.52 1.04 0.50
C ARG A 35 0.24 1.88 0.38
N ALA A 36 -0.45 1.81 -0.75
CA ALA A 36 -1.68 2.55 -0.99
C ALA A 36 -2.77 2.17 0.04
N LEU A 37 -2.94 0.87 0.29
CA LEU A 37 -3.86 0.39 1.33
C LEU A 37 -3.45 0.86 2.72
N ALA A 38 -2.16 0.83 3.06
CA ALA A 38 -1.66 1.34 4.34
C ALA A 38 -1.95 2.83 4.53
N ILE A 39 -1.76 3.66 3.48
CA ILE A 39 -2.08 5.10 3.49
C ILE A 39 -3.56 5.32 3.77
N VAL A 40 -4.44 4.63 3.04
CA VAL A 40 -5.89 4.76 3.20
C VAL A 40 -6.31 4.37 4.61
N HIS A 41 -5.85 3.20 5.09
CA HIS A 41 -6.23 2.68 6.40
C HIS A 41 -5.66 3.49 7.57
N LEU A 42 -4.44 4.01 7.49
CA LEU A 42 -3.90 4.88 8.53
C LEU A 42 -4.61 6.23 8.59
N ALA A 43 -4.99 6.79 7.44
CA ALA A 43 -5.79 8.01 7.41
C ALA A 43 -7.20 7.77 8.01
N MET A 44 -7.84 6.64 7.68
CA MET A 44 -9.10 6.23 8.30
C MET A 44 -8.96 6.00 9.81
N TYR A 45 -7.86 5.38 10.24
CA TYR A 45 -7.56 5.13 11.64
C TYR A 45 -7.47 6.43 12.44
N ASP A 46 -6.65 7.39 12.01
CA ASP A 46 -6.50 8.66 12.73
C ASP A 46 -7.80 9.47 12.72
N ALA A 47 -8.59 9.41 11.64
CA ALA A 47 -9.91 10.04 11.60
C ALA A 47 -10.89 9.41 12.61
N TYR A 48 -10.90 8.08 12.69
CA TYR A 48 -11.75 7.32 13.61
C TYR A 48 -11.34 7.50 15.08
N ALA A 49 -10.04 7.47 15.36
CA ALA A 49 -9.47 7.65 16.69
C ALA A 49 -9.70 9.07 17.21
N SER A 50 -9.50 10.09 16.37
CA SER A 50 -9.74 11.49 16.74
C SER A 50 -11.21 11.79 17.05
N ALA A 51 -12.15 11.17 16.32
CA ALA A 51 -13.58 11.28 16.64
C ALA A 51 -13.95 10.72 18.04
N ARG A 52 -13.08 9.87 18.60
CA ARG A 52 -13.22 9.28 19.95
C ARG A 52 -12.30 9.93 20.99
N GLY A 53 -11.64 11.03 20.63
CA GLY A 53 -10.74 11.75 21.51
C GLY A 53 -9.38 11.07 21.71
N ASN A 54 -8.96 10.19 20.80
CA ASN A 54 -7.67 9.49 20.86
C ASN A 54 -7.40 8.83 22.23
N PRO A 55 -8.27 7.92 22.70
CA PRO A 55 -8.07 7.25 23.98
C PRO A 55 -6.77 6.43 23.98
N ALA A 56 -6.27 6.06 25.15
CA ALA A 56 -4.98 5.35 25.29
C ALA A 56 -4.89 4.05 24.45
N GLN A 57 -6.01 3.38 24.19
CA GLN A 57 -6.09 2.17 23.38
C GLN A 57 -6.17 2.44 21.86
N LEU A 58 -6.43 3.67 21.46
CA LEU A 58 -6.45 4.15 20.08
C LEU A 58 -5.62 5.46 19.97
N PRO A 59 -4.31 5.41 20.23
CA PRO A 59 -3.45 6.59 20.13
C PRO A 59 -3.31 7.03 18.67
N ALA A 60 -3.25 8.34 18.42
CA ALA A 60 -3.01 8.85 17.08
C ALA A 60 -1.68 8.32 16.50
N TYR A 61 -1.71 7.88 15.24
CA TYR A 61 -0.54 7.50 14.47
C TYR A 61 0.26 8.73 14.05
N MET A 62 -0.41 9.73 13.45
CA MET A 62 0.21 11.01 13.14
C MET A 62 0.35 11.89 14.38
N THR A 63 1.48 12.58 14.48
CA THR A 63 1.71 13.58 15.52
C THR A 63 1.23 14.95 15.07
N GLY A 64 0.84 15.81 16.01
CA GLY A 64 0.47 17.20 15.70
C GLY A 64 -0.86 17.38 14.96
N LEU A 65 -1.76 16.40 15.03
CA LEU A 65 -3.11 16.54 14.48
C LEU A 65 -3.86 17.69 15.19
N SER A 66 -4.64 18.45 14.42
CA SER A 66 -5.53 19.45 14.99
C SER A 66 -6.61 18.79 15.85
N ALA A 67 -7.18 19.56 16.78
CA ALA A 67 -8.32 19.11 17.57
C ALA A 67 -9.48 18.69 16.66
N PHE A 68 -10.16 17.60 17.04
CA PHE A 68 -11.40 17.19 16.37
C PHE A 68 -12.45 18.30 16.53
N PRO A 69 -13.23 18.62 15.49
CA PRO A 69 -14.20 19.71 15.56
C PRO A 69 -15.27 19.44 16.64
N PRO A 70 -15.79 20.48 17.32
CA PRO A 70 -16.95 20.33 18.19
C PRO A 70 -18.13 19.73 17.42
N THR A 71 -18.78 18.73 18.01
CA THR A 71 -19.84 17.96 17.36
C THR A 71 -21.01 17.68 18.30
N THR A 72 -22.21 17.63 17.74
CA THR A 72 -23.42 17.12 18.43
C THR A 72 -23.78 15.70 17.99
N LEU A 73 -23.02 15.12 17.05
CA LEU A 73 -23.22 13.76 16.57
C LEU A 73 -22.76 12.74 17.61
N SER A 74 -23.27 11.51 17.51
CA SER A 74 -22.66 10.39 18.23
C SER A 74 -21.24 10.14 17.73
N ALA A 75 -20.41 9.49 18.56
CA ALA A 75 -19.04 9.14 18.17
C ALA A 75 -18.98 8.23 16.93
N ASP A 76 -20.01 7.41 16.70
CA ASP A 76 -20.11 6.55 15.53
C ASP A 76 -20.46 7.33 14.26
N GLU A 77 -21.40 8.28 14.33
CA GLU A 77 -21.76 9.15 13.20
C GLU A 77 -20.61 10.11 12.84
N ALA A 78 -20.00 10.75 13.85
CA ALA A 78 -18.83 11.61 13.67
C ALA A 78 -17.65 10.82 13.10
N GLY A 79 -17.41 9.62 13.62
CA GLY A 79 -16.38 8.70 13.13
C GLY A 79 -16.63 8.27 11.69
N ALA A 80 -17.87 7.92 11.32
CA ALA A 80 -18.21 7.53 9.96
C ALA A 80 -17.97 8.67 8.95
N ALA A 81 -18.37 9.90 9.29
CA ALA A 81 -18.14 11.08 8.46
C ALA A 81 -16.64 11.36 8.28
N ALA A 82 -15.85 11.34 9.36
CA ALA A 82 -14.41 11.57 9.33
C ALA A 82 -13.67 10.47 8.55
N VAL A 83 -14.01 9.20 8.78
CA VAL A 83 -13.46 8.05 8.02
C VAL A 83 -13.72 8.22 6.53
N ALA A 84 -14.94 8.62 6.14
CA ALA A 84 -15.28 8.82 4.74
C ALA A 84 -14.48 9.95 4.08
N GLY A 85 -14.28 11.07 4.78
CA GLY A 85 -13.44 12.17 4.30
C GLY A 85 -11.99 11.73 4.07
N ALA A 86 -11.43 10.97 5.02
CA ALA A 86 -10.06 10.46 4.95
C ALA A 86 -9.87 9.44 3.82
N ALA A 87 -10.77 8.45 3.74
CA ALA A 87 -10.74 7.42 2.71
C ALA A 87 -10.92 8.01 1.31
N PHE A 88 -11.95 8.82 1.11
CA PHE A 88 -12.22 9.47 -0.18
C PHE A 88 -11.02 10.30 -0.65
N THR A 89 -10.43 11.10 0.24
CA THR A 89 -9.31 11.99 -0.09
C THR A 89 -8.06 11.20 -0.45
N THR A 90 -7.70 10.17 0.33
CA THR A 90 -6.52 9.33 0.04
C THR A 90 -6.71 8.55 -1.25
N LEU A 91 -7.86 7.90 -1.45
CA LEU A 91 -8.16 7.13 -2.64
C LEU A 91 -8.13 7.98 -3.92
N LYS A 92 -8.76 9.16 -3.90
CA LYS A 92 -8.75 10.09 -5.04
C LYS A 92 -7.34 10.55 -5.41
N ASN A 93 -6.46 10.74 -4.43
CA ASN A 93 -5.07 11.13 -4.68
C ASN A 93 -4.21 9.97 -5.21
N LEU A 94 -4.44 8.75 -4.70
CA LEU A 94 -3.65 7.56 -5.06
C LEU A 94 -4.06 6.96 -6.41
N PHE A 95 -5.35 7.01 -6.75
CA PHE A 95 -5.97 6.38 -7.94
C PHE A 95 -6.76 7.43 -8.74
N LYS A 96 -6.05 8.41 -9.29
CA LYS A 96 -6.65 9.60 -9.94
C LYS A 96 -7.61 9.23 -11.08
N SER A 97 -7.31 8.16 -11.81
CA SER A 97 -8.15 7.68 -12.90
C SER A 97 -9.53 7.17 -12.46
N GLN A 98 -9.72 6.92 -11.16
CA GLN A 98 -10.92 6.31 -10.59
C GLN A 98 -11.79 7.30 -9.80
N GLN A 99 -11.55 8.61 -9.95
CA GLN A 99 -12.26 9.65 -9.19
C GLN A 99 -13.80 9.52 -9.25
N ALA A 100 -14.37 9.29 -10.44
CA ALA A 100 -15.82 9.15 -10.59
C ALA A 100 -16.41 7.97 -9.79
N PHE A 101 -15.64 6.87 -9.66
CA PHE A 101 -16.03 5.73 -8.83
C PHE A 101 -16.06 6.13 -7.35
N PHE A 102 -15.07 6.86 -6.86
CA PHE A 102 -15.03 7.32 -5.47
C PHE A 102 -16.13 8.33 -5.14
N GLU A 103 -16.45 9.23 -6.07
CA GLU A 103 -17.57 10.19 -5.91
C GLU A 103 -18.92 9.46 -5.80
N SER A 104 -19.12 8.42 -6.62
CA SER A 104 -20.29 7.54 -6.52
C SER A 104 -20.33 6.81 -5.17
N LYS A 105 -19.19 6.29 -4.70
CA LYS A 105 -19.11 5.60 -3.40
C LYS A 105 -19.32 6.53 -2.21
N LEU A 106 -18.85 7.77 -2.28
CA LEU A 106 -19.13 8.79 -1.27
C LEU A 106 -20.63 9.12 -1.21
N SER A 107 -21.31 9.17 -2.35
CA SER A 107 -22.77 9.36 -2.38
C SER A 107 -23.52 8.14 -1.80
N GLN A 108 -23.03 6.92 -2.07
CA GLN A 108 -23.59 5.68 -1.54
C GLN A 108 -23.37 5.50 -0.04
N SER A 109 -22.33 6.09 0.54
CA SER A 109 -22.07 5.98 1.98
C SER A 109 -23.06 6.79 2.83
N GLN A 110 -23.84 7.68 2.21
CA GLN A 110 -24.89 8.50 2.86
C GLN A 110 -24.38 9.34 4.05
N VAL A 111 -23.08 9.64 4.08
CA VAL A 111 -22.48 10.51 5.10
C VAL A 111 -22.66 11.97 4.71
N THR A 112 -22.99 12.81 5.69
CA THR A 112 -23.02 14.26 5.48
C THR A 112 -21.60 14.81 5.37
N GLN A 113 -21.33 15.63 4.35
CA GLN A 113 -20.05 16.33 4.19
C GLN A 113 -19.98 17.58 5.10
N ASN A 114 -19.90 17.32 6.40
CA ASN A 114 -19.88 18.30 7.50
C ASN A 114 -18.45 18.60 7.99
N ALA A 115 -18.32 19.20 9.18
CA ALA A 115 -17.02 19.53 9.76
C ALA A 115 -16.16 18.29 10.04
N GLU A 116 -16.78 17.18 10.46
CA GLU A 116 -16.15 15.90 10.74
C GLU A 116 -15.63 15.25 9.45
N PHE A 117 -16.41 15.30 8.37
CA PHE A 117 -15.93 14.91 7.04
C PHE A 117 -14.72 15.74 6.61
N ASN A 118 -14.80 17.07 6.76
CA ASN A 118 -13.69 17.97 6.41
C ASN A 118 -12.44 17.76 7.28
N TYR A 119 -12.62 17.35 8.54
CA TYR A 119 -11.52 16.89 9.40
C TYR A 119 -10.88 15.63 8.81
N GLY A 120 -11.68 14.66 8.39
CA GLY A 120 -11.23 13.49 7.64
C GLY A 120 -10.44 13.85 6.37
N VAL A 121 -10.93 14.79 5.57
CA VAL A 121 -10.24 15.32 4.38
C VAL A 121 -8.86 15.88 4.76
N THR A 122 -8.78 16.62 5.87
CA THR A 122 -7.52 17.17 6.38
C THR A 122 -6.53 16.06 6.72
N ILE A 123 -6.96 15.03 7.44
CA ILE A 123 -6.11 13.86 7.75
C ILE A 123 -5.67 13.13 6.47
N GLY A 124 -6.58 12.92 5.52
CA GLY A 124 -6.25 12.30 4.25
C GLY A 124 -5.16 13.05 3.49
N ASN A 125 -5.24 14.38 3.45
CA ASN A 125 -4.20 15.22 2.85
C ASN A 125 -2.88 15.15 3.61
N LEU A 126 -2.91 15.19 4.94
CA LEU A 126 -1.70 15.06 5.78
C LEU A 126 -0.99 13.73 5.53
N MET A 127 -1.74 12.63 5.41
CA MET A 127 -1.16 11.32 5.11
C MET A 127 -0.57 11.26 3.70
N ILE A 128 -1.24 11.82 2.69
CA ILE A 128 -0.68 11.89 1.32
C ILE A 128 0.63 12.69 1.32
N GLU A 129 0.64 13.82 2.04
CA GLU A 129 1.79 14.72 2.11
C GLU A 129 2.98 14.09 2.84
N ASP A 130 2.73 13.42 3.96
CA ASP A 130 3.75 12.70 4.73
C ASP A 130 4.45 11.61 3.89
N ARG A 131 3.72 11.04 2.93
CA ARG A 131 4.19 9.93 2.09
C ARG A 131 4.60 10.39 0.69
N ARG A 132 4.60 11.71 0.39
CA ARG A 132 4.83 12.26 -0.96
C ARG A 132 6.20 11.91 -1.56
N LEU A 133 7.20 11.66 -0.71
CA LEU A 133 8.59 11.39 -1.11
C LEU A 133 8.93 9.90 -1.21
N ASP A 134 7.95 9.00 -1.03
CA ASP A 134 8.25 7.58 -1.23
C ASP A 134 8.62 7.29 -2.69
N PRO A 135 9.57 6.38 -2.94
CA PRO A 135 9.88 5.94 -4.28
C PRO A 135 8.65 5.35 -4.99
N THR A 136 8.60 5.58 -6.30
CA THR A 136 7.61 4.94 -7.16
C THR A 136 8.05 3.52 -7.52
N GLY A 137 7.26 2.85 -8.36
CA GLY A 137 7.61 1.54 -8.93
C GLY A 137 8.61 1.61 -10.08
N ASP A 138 9.11 2.81 -10.40
CA ASP A 138 10.04 3.04 -11.50
C ASP A 138 11.39 2.36 -11.25
N GLY A 139 11.87 1.65 -12.29
CA GLY A 139 13.15 0.99 -12.31
C GLY A 139 14.26 1.79 -12.99
N SER A 140 13.96 2.99 -13.49
CA SER A 140 14.91 3.85 -14.19
C SER A 140 16.17 4.08 -13.35
N GLY A 141 17.34 3.81 -13.94
CA GLY A 141 18.65 3.89 -13.26
C GLY A 141 19.12 2.58 -12.62
N TYR A 142 18.27 1.54 -12.52
CA TYR A 142 18.72 0.22 -12.09
C TYR A 142 19.52 -0.46 -13.21
N THR A 143 20.74 -0.93 -12.88
CA THR A 143 21.61 -1.63 -13.83
C THR A 143 21.75 -3.10 -13.41
N PRO A 144 21.19 -4.07 -14.17
CA PRO A 144 21.40 -5.49 -13.91
C PRO A 144 22.86 -5.87 -14.17
N LEU A 145 23.31 -6.97 -13.55
CA LEU A 145 24.69 -7.45 -13.72
C LEU A 145 24.68 -8.93 -14.11
N MET A 146 25.47 -9.27 -15.13
CA MET A 146 25.70 -10.65 -15.56
C MET A 146 26.69 -11.35 -14.63
N LYS A 147 26.31 -11.48 -13.35
CA LYS A 147 27.08 -12.12 -12.29
C LYS A 147 26.16 -13.03 -11.46
N ARG A 148 26.71 -14.09 -10.88
CA ARG A 148 25.96 -15.01 -10.03
C ARG A 148 25.29 -14.25 -8.87
N GLY A 149 23.99 -14.52 -8.65
CA GLY A 149 23.20 -13.85 -7.62
C GLY A 149 22.76 -12.43 -7.90
N LYS A 150 23.03 -11.91 -9.10
CA LYS A 150 22.49 -10.63 -9.54
C LYS A 150 21.34 -10.88 -10.51
N HIS A 151 20.39 -9.96 -10.53
CA HIS A 151 19.29 -10.02 -11.48
C HIS A 151 19.86 -9.91 -12.90
N ARG A 152 19.45 -10.83 -13.77
CA ARG A 152 19.76 -10.85 -15.20
C ARG A 152 18.51 -10.48 -15.98
N VAL A 153 18.70 -9.74 -17.07
CA VAL A 153 17.61 -9.48 -18.02
C VAL A 153 17.06 -10.81 -18.54
N ASP A 154 15.74 -10.91 -18.61
CA ASP A 154 15.07 -12.06 -19.21
C ASP A 154 15.37 -12.09 -20.71
N PRO A 155 15.99 -13.16 -21.23
CA PRO A 155 16.30 -13.26 -22.66
C PRO A 155 15.05 -13.30 -23.55
N ASP A 156 13.92 -13.80 -23.04
CA ASP A 156 12.67 -13.95 -23.79
C ASP A 156 11.78 -12.71 -23.68
N ASN A 157 12.02 -11.86 -22.67
CA ASN A 157 11.34 -10.58 -22.49
C ASN A 157 12.30 -9.47 -22.03
N PRO A 158 13.25 -9.04 -22.89
CA PRO A 158 14.31 -8.12 -22.48
C PRO A 158 13.83 -6.73 -22.07
N ASN A 159 12.60 -6.37 -22.45
CA ASN A 159 12.02 -5.05 -22.19
C ASN A 159 11.08 -5.01 -20.98
N GLN A 160 10.93 -6.08 -20.20
CA GLN A 160 10.00 -6.13 -19.05
C GLN A 160 10.33 -5.14 -17.91
N GLY A 161 11.57 -4.65 -17.87
CA GLY A 161 12.04 -3.73 -16.83
C GLY A 161 12.21 -4.36 -15.45
N PHE A 162 12.33 -3.51 -14.43
CA PHE A 162 12.53 -3.91 -13.04
C PHE A 162 11.57 -3.14 -12.15
N HIS A 163 10.67 -3.83 -11.47
CA HIS A 163 9.67 -3.17 -10.63
C HIS A 163 10.27 -2.75 -9.28
N ALA A 164 10.17 -1.45 -8.98
CA ALA A 164 10.45 -0.87 -7.66
C ALA A 164 11.84 -1.21 -7.04
N PRO A 165 12.96 -1.26 -7.80
CA PRO A 165 14.26 -1.72 -7.30
C PRO A 165 14.85 -0.86 -6.17
N PHE A 166 14.42 0.40 -6.07
CA PHE A 166 14.88 1.34 -5.04
C PHE A 166 13.90 1.48 -3.86
N TYR A 167 12.70 0.91 -3.96
CA TYR A 167 11.61 1.15 -3.02
C TYR A 167 11.96 0.71 -1.59
N GLY A 168 12.46 -0.51 -1.41
CA GLY A 168 12.76 -1.05 -0.07
C GLY A 168 13.79 -0.22 0.70
N ALA A 169 14.80 0.32 0.01
CA ALA A 169 15.84 1.14 0.62
C ALA A 169 15.41 2.61 0.82
N GLY A 170 14.62 3.17 -0.11
CA GLY A 170 14.29 4.59 -0.12
C GLY A 170 12.93 4.96 0.49
N SER A 171 11.99 4.04 0.63
CA SER A 171 10.66 4.31 1.21
C SER A 171 10.78 4.67 2.67
N LYS A 172 9.97 5.62 3.17
CA LYS A 172 9.82 5.79 4.63
C LYS A 172 9.05 4.60 5.20
N GLY A 173 9.48 4.09 6.36
CA GLY A 173 8.79 2.99 7.05
C GLY A 173 7.50 3.49 7.69
N PHE A 174 6.47 2.65 7.72
CA PHE A 174 5.19 3.01 8.36
C PHE A 174 5.27 2.91 9.89
N ALA A 175 5.58 1.73 10.43
CA ALA A 175 5.65 1.48 11.88
C ALA A 175 6.90 0.69 12.31
N ILE A 176 7.79 0.34 11.37
CA ILE A 176 9.03 -0.36 11.70
C ILE A 176 9.96 0.56 12.49
N THR A 177 10.57 0.02 13.54
CA THR A 177 11.59 0.74 14.34
C THR A 177 13.01 0.41 13.88
N ALA A 178 13.18 -0.65 13.09
CA ALA A 178 14.45 -1.05 12.50
C ALA A 178 14.25 -1.54 11.07
N ARG A 179 15.24 -1.29 10.20
CA ARG A 179 15.32 -1.92 8.88
C ARG A 179 16.19 -3.15 8.96
N HIS A 180 15.68 -4.26 8.45
CA HIS A 180 16.45 -5.48 8.28
C HIS A 180 17.08 -5.50 6.89
N THR A 181 18.30 -6.03 6.82
CA THR A 181 18.99 -6.30 5.56
C THR A 181 18.83 -7.78 5.21
N LEU A 182 19.01 -8.11 3.93
CA LEU A 182 19.02 -9.51 3.50
C LEU A 182 20.33 -10.17 3.90
N ASP A 183 20.25 -11.41 4.35
CA ASP A 183 21.43 -12.26 4.51
C ASP A 183 22.18 -12.41 3.18
N ALA A 184 23.49 -12.66 3.27
CA ALA A 184 24.27 -13.02 2.10
C ALA A 184 23.62 -14.25 1.43
N PRO A 185 23.50 -14.29 0.11
CA PRO A 185 22.83 -15.40 -0.53
C PRO A 185 23.58 -16.72 -0.28
N PRO A 186 22.87 -17.86 -0.16
CA PRO A 186 23.47 -19.11 0.30
C PRO A 186 24.52 -19.66 -0.68
N PHE A 187 24.54 -19.21 -1.92
CA PHE A 187 25.36 -19.84 -2.96
C PHE A 187 26.88 -19.49 -2.92
N GLU A 188 27.33 -18.53 -2.10
CA GLU A 188 28.75 -18.12 -1.98
C GLU A 188 29.40 -18.41 -0.61
N GLN A 189 28.66 -18.90 0.39
CA GLN A 189 29.16 -18.89 1.77
C GLN A 189 30.15 -20.04 2.07
N ASN A 190 29.85 -21.28 1.65
CA ASN A 190 30.69 -22.47 1.86
C ASN A 190 30.19 -23.67 1.01
N ASN A 191 30.83 -24.84 1.15
CA ASN A 191 30.45 -26.06 0.41
C ASN A 191 29.04 -26.56 0.75
N ALA A 192 28.61 -26.49 2.01
CA ALA A 192 27.26 -26.90 2.41
C ALA A 192 26.21 -26.01 1.73
N ALA A 193 26.43 -24.70 1.71
CA ALA A 193 25.53 -23.73 1.13
C ALA A 193 25.47 -23.82 -0.42
N LYS A 194 26.58 -24.23 -1.07
CA LYS A 194 26.58 -24.63 -2.50
C LYS A 194 25.77 -25.89 -2.76
N THR A 195 25.83 -26.89 -1.89
CA THR A 195 25.01 -28.10 -1.97
C THR A 195 23.53 -27.74 -1.83
N GLU A 196 23.20 -26.86 -0.89
CA GLU A 196 21.83 -26.40 -0.68
C GLU A 196 21.27 -25.66 -1.90
N TYR A 197 22.07 -24.77 -2.50
CA TYR A 197 21.67 -24.12 -3.75
C TYR A 197 21.35 -25.13 -4.88
N ARG A 198 22.12 -26.22 -5.00
CA ARG A 198 21.85 -27.28 -5.99
C ARG A 198 20.61 -28.09 -5.64
N ASN A 199 20.32 -28.30 -4.35
CA ASN A 199 19.08 -28.93 -3.91
C ASN A 199 17.86 -28.09 -4.30
N ALA A 200 17.88 -26.80 -3.96
CA ALA A 200 16.83 -25.85 -4.34
C ALA A 200 16.62 -25.79 -5.86
N LEU A 201 17.70 -25.78 -6.65
CA LEU A 201 17.61 -25.82 -8.11
C LEU A 201 16.90 -27.08 -8.62
N ARG A 202 17.19 -28.25 -8.03
CA ARG A 202 16.51 -29.51 -8.39
C ARG A 202 15.04 -29.48 -8.00
N GLU A 203 14.71 -28.92 -6.85
CA GLU A 203 13.34 -28.78 -6.40
C GLU A 203 12.52 -27.86 -7.31
N VAL A 204 13.05 -26.69 -7.69
CA VAL A 204 12.39 -25.79 -8.64
C VAL A 204 12.15 -26.49 -9.98
N ARG A 205 13.11 -27.29 -10.47
CA ARG A 205 12.92 -28.09 -11.69
C ARG A 205 11.83 -29.15 -11.54
N GLY A 206 11.77 -29.83 -10.39
CA GLY A 206 10.80 -30.91 -10.17
C GLY A 206 9.39 -30.42 -9.85
N ARG A 207 9.24 -29.26 -9.20
CA ARG A 207 7.94 -28.74 -8.72
C ARG A 207 7.39 -27.58 -9.55
N GLY A 208 8.25 -26.87 -10.27
CA GLY A 208 7.90 -25.66 -11.01
C GLY A 208 7.79 -25.85 -12.52
N ILE A 209 7.93 -27.08 -13.02
CA ILE A 209 7.77 -27.37 -14.45
C ILE A 209 6.27 -27.44 -14.80
N ALA A 210 5.93 -27.00 -16.00
CA ALA A 210 4.55 -27.09 -16.49
C ALA A 210 4.09 -28.55 -16.47
N PRO A 211 2.86 -28.85 -16.01
CA PRO A 211 2.38 -30.22 -15.90
C PRO A 211 2.53 -31.04 -17.20
N GLU A 212 2.35 -30.41 -18.35
CA GLU A 212 2.49 -30.98 -19.69
C GLU A 212 3.95 -31.31 -20.09
N LEU A 213 4.93 -30.84 -19.34
CA LEU A 213 6.36 -31.13 -19.50
C LEU A 213 6.88 -32.12 -18.43
N MET A 214 6.01 -32.59 -17.54
CA MET A 214 6.29 -33.74 -16.67
C MET A 214 6.05 -35.02 -17.49
N GLY A 215 7.10 -35.56 -18.08
CA GLY A 215 7.04 -36.83 -18.83
C GLY A 215 6.56 -38.02 -18.01
#